data_AF-A0A7G5M484-F1
#
_entry.id   AF-A0A7G5M484-F1
#
_cell.length_a   1.000
_cell.length_b   1.000
_cell.length_c   1.000
_cell.angle_alpha   90.00
_cell.angle_beta   90.00
_cell.angle_gamma   90.00
#
_symmetry.space_group_name_H-M   'P 1'
#
loop_
_entity.id
_entity.type
_entity.pdbx_description
1 polymer ?
#
loop_
_entity_poly.entity_id
_entity_poly.type
_entity_poly.pdbx_seq_one_letter_code
_entity_poly.pdbx_strand_id
1 'polypeptide(L)'
;QAPPLSQALRMFTCNITRSNTLVVFIHQLRMKIGVMMPGPSPELTAGANALKFYASVRLDIRRIGAIKKVDDIIGNQSNIKVVKNKLAPPFKQVVTEILYGEGISREGELIDMGVEA
;
A
#
# COMPACT_ATOMS: atom_id res chain seq x y z
N GLN A 1 -21.25 19.93 -6.78
CA GLN A 1 -20.55 19.64 -5.50
C GLN A 1 -20.42 18.12 -5.42
N ALA A 2 -19.20 17.58 -5.29
CA ALA A 2 -19.00 16.12 -5.24
C ALA A 2 -19.45 15.58 -3.86
N PRO A 3 -20.12 14.41 -3.79
CA PRO A 3 -20.53 13.83 -2.53
C PRO A 3 -19.30 13.52 -1.65
N PRO A 4 -19.41 13.64 -0.32
CA PRO A 4 -18.33 13.26 0.58
C PRO A 4 -17.91 11.80 0.33
N LEU A 5 -16.60 11.53 0.41
CA LEU A 5 -16.03 10.21 0.06
C LEU A 5 -16.69 9.05 0.80
N SER A 6 -17.12 9.27 2.04
CA SER A 6 -17.87 8.30 2.85
C SER A 6 -19.20 7.87 2.20
N GLN A 7 -19.91 8.80 1.57
CA GLN A 7 -21.17 8.54 0.87
C GLN A 7 -20.92 7.83 -0.46
N ALA A 8 -19.90 8.27 -1.22
CA ALA A 8 -19.51 7.63 -2.47
C ALA A 8 -19.11 6.16 -2.25
N LEU A 9 -18.27 5.88 -1.25
CA LEU A 9 -17.84 4.52 -0.91
C LEU A 9 -19.01 3.62 -0.48
N ARG A 10 -19.99 4.16 0.26
CA ARG A 10 -21.19 3.41 0.66
C ARG A 10 -22.00 2.95 -0.56
N MET A 11 -22.15 3.81 -1.56
CA MET A 11 -22.84 3.46 -2.82
C MET A 11 -22.01 2.50 -3.67
N PHE A 12 -20.71 2.76 -3.81
CA PHE A 12 -19.83 1.93 -4.64
C PHE A 12 -19.66 0.51 -4.12
N THR A 13 -19.63 0.30 -2.80
CA THR A 13 -19.39 -1.04 -2.23
C THR A 13 -20.41 -2.08 -2.73
N CYS A 14 -21.68 -1.70 -2.89
CA CYS A 14 -22.70 -2.61 -3.41
C CYS A 14 -22.49 -2.92 -4.90
N ASN A 15 -22.15 -1.91 -5.70
CA ASN A 15 -21.95 -2.06 -7.14
C ASN A 15 -20.69 -2.88 -7.46
N ILE A 16 -19.58 -2.61 -6.76
CA ILE A 16 -18.29 -3.29 -6.93
C ILE A 16 -18.43 -4.80 -6.73
N THR A 17 -19.15 -5.22 -5.69
CA THR A 17 -19.39 -6.64 -5.41
C THR A 17 -20.25 -7.29 -6.50
N ARG A 18 -21.27 -6.59 -7.01
CA ARG A 18 -22.14 -7.11 -8.08
C ARG A 18 -21.43 -7.20 -9.43
N SER A 19 -20.51 -6.27 -9.72
CA SER A 19 -19.74 -6.25 -10.97
C SER A 19 -18.43 -7.05 -10.89
N ASN A 20 -18.14 -7.67 -9.75
CA ASN A 20 -16.89 -8.39 -9.45
C ASN A 20 -15.64 -7.62 -9.91
N THR A 21 -15.61 -6.31 -9.67
CA THR A 21 -14.55 -5.42 -10.13
C THR A 21 -13.60 -5.10 -8.98
N LEU A 22 -12.30 -5.11 -9.22
CA LEU A 22 -11.33 -4.68 -8.23
C LEU A 22 -11.07 -3.18 -8.37
N VAL A 23 -11.25 -2.43 -7.28
CA VAL A 23 -10.97 -0.99 -7.24
C VAL A 23 -9.75 -0.73 -6.36
N VAL A 24 -8.70 -0.17 -6.97
CA VAL A 24 -7.48 0.24 -6.26
C VAL A 24 -7.52 1.74 -6.01
N PHE A 25 -7.28 2.14 -4.76
CA PHE A 25 -7.12 3.55 -4.41
C PHE A 25 -5.68 3.84 -3.99
N ILE A 26 -5.01 4.73 -4.71
CA ILE A 26 -3.66 5.21 -4.37
C ILE A 26 -3.81 6.45 -3.51
N HIS A 27 -3.13 6.46 -2.35
CA HIS A 27 -3.18 7.57 -1.42
C HIS A 27 -1.78 8.00 -0.99
N GLN A 28 -1.62 9.29 -0.78
CA GLN A 28 -0.42 9.87 -0.17
C GLN A 28 -0.53 9.84 1.36
N LEU A 29 0.62 9.65 2.01
CA LEU A 29 0.77 9.89 3.44
C LEU A 29 0.88 11.40 3.68
N ARG A 30 0.18 11.89 4.70
CA ARG A 30 0.27 13.27 5.20
C ARG A 30 0.49 13.22 6.71
N MET A 31 1.20 14.20 7.25
CA MET A 31 1.34 14.33 8.70
C MET A 31 0.16 15.11 9.26
N LYS A 32 -0.39 14.63 10.38
CA LYS A 32 -1.42 15.37 11.10
C LYS A 32 -0.77 16.47 11.94
N ILE A 33 -1.12 17.73 11.66
CA ILE A 33 -0.68 18.89 12.45
C ILE A 33 -1.32 18.79 13.85
N GLY A 34 -0.51 18.96 14.90
CA GLY A 34 -0.99 19.07 16.29
C GLY A 34 -1.12 17.77 17.09
N VAL A 35 -0.45 16.67 16.69
CA VAL A 35 -0.38 15.46 17.53
C VAL A 35 0.73 15.63 18.57
N MET A 36 0.35 15.99 19.81
CA MET A 36 1.25 16.12 20.97
C MET A 36 1.31 14.86 21.86
N MET A 37 0.58 13.80 21.50
CA MET A 37 0.45 12.59 22.34
C MET A 37 1.44 11.49 21.90
N PRO A 38 2.20 10.87 22.82
CA PRO A 38 3.04 9.72 22.52
C PRO A 38 2.15 8.48 22.39
N GLY A 39 1.67 8.15 21.19
CA GLY A 39 0.82 6.96 21.02
C GLY A 39 0.30 6.71 19.60
N PRO A 40 -0.48 7.62 19.00
CA PRO A 40 -0.91 7.43 17.63
C PRO A 40 0.21 7.83 16.66
N SER A 41 0.55 6.92 15.73
CA SER A 41 1.47 7.22 14.61
C SER A 41 1.03 8.52 13.92
N PRO A 42 1.92 9.51 13.70
CA PRO A 42 1.60 10.83 13.15
C PRO A 42 1.18 10.79 11.68
N GLU A 43 1.24 9.61 11.05
CA GLU A 43 0.93 9.38 9.66
C GLU A 43 -0.57 9.17 9.42
N LEU A 44 -1.15 10.03 8.59
CA LEU A 44 -2.55 9.99 8.19
C LEU A 44 -2.67 9.83 6.67
N THR A 45 -3.49 8.88 6.23
CA THR A 45 -3.92 8.77 4.83
C THR A 45 -4.97 9.85 4.53
N ALA A 46 -4.83 10.57 3.42
CA ALA A 46 -5.87 11.51 2.94
C ALA A 46 -7.19 10.77 2.66
N GLY A 47 -8.35 11.47 2.74
CA GLY A 47 -9.66 10.86 2.43
C GLY A 47 -10.47 10.33 3.63
N ALA A 48 -10.20 10.82 4.85
CA ALA A 48 -10.96 10.52 6.06
C ALA A 48 -10.91 9.04 6.53
N ASN A 49 -11.57 8.75 7.66
CA ASN A 49 -11.60 7.41 8.24
C ASN A 49 -12.39 6.37 7.42
N ALA A 50 -13.27 6.82 6.50
CA ALA A 50 -14.17 5.93 5.77
C ALA A 50 -13.41 4.87 4.95
N LEU A 51 -12.39 5.27 4.21
CA LEU A 51 -11.61 4.33 3.39
C LEU A 51 -10.94 3.24 4.24
N LYS A 52 -10.49 3.58 5.46
CA LYS A 52 -9.90 2.60 6.37
C LYS A 52 -10.87 1.48 6.71
N PHE A 53 -12.18 1.77 6.78
CA PHE A 53 -13.21 0.78 7.09
C PHE A 53 -13.68 0.00 5.86
N TYR A 54 -13.91 0.69 4.74
CA TYR A 54 -14.40 0.07 3.49
C TYR A 54 -13.35 -0.79 2.77
N ALA A 55 -12.05 -0.46 2.87
CA ALA A 55 -11.00 -1.25 2.23
C ALA A 55 -10.92 -2.69 2.78
N SER A 56 -10.86 -3.67 1.89
CA SER A 56 -10.64 -5.09 2.21
C SER A 56 -9.17 -5.38 2.49
N VAL A 57 -8.27 -4.76 1.72
CA VAL A 57 -6.81 -4.86 1.88
C VAL A 57 -6.23 -3.45 1.94
N ARG A 58 -5.28 -3.21 2.86
CA ARG A 58 -4.49 -1.98 2.91
C ARG A 58 -3.01 -2.32 2.89
N LEU A 59 -2.32 -1.76 1.93
CA LEU A 59 -0.88 -1.90 1.73
C LEU A 59 -0.21 -0.59 2.12
N ASP A 60 0.81 -0.68 2.98
CA ASP A 60 1.74 0.41 3.26
C ASP A 60 3.03 0.11 2.50
N ILE A 61 3.38 0.97 1.55
CA ILE A 61 4.55 0.80 0.68
C ILE A 61 5.57 1.87 1.08
N ARG A 62 6.75 1.43 1.49
CA ARG A 62 7.86 2.31 1.87
C ARG A 62 9.12 1.92 1.12
N ARG A 63 9.82 2.90 0.57
CA ARG A 63 11.16 2.69 0.03
C ARG A 63 12.13 2.48 1.18
N ILE A 64 12.87 1.37 1.16
CA ILE A 64 13.94 1.07 2.14
C ILE A 64 15.28 1.55 1.59
N GLY A 65 15.56 1.27 0.32
CA GLY A 65 16.88 1.44 -0.26
C GLY A 65 16.86 1.78 -1.74
N ALA A 66 18.05 2.03 -2.27
CA ALA A 66 18.30 2.25 -3.69
C ALA A 66 19.14 1.07 -4.22
N ILE A 67 18.73 0.51 -5.35
CA ILE A 67 19.47 -0.54 -6.05
C ILE A 67 20.45 0.16 -6.98
N LYS A 68 21.73 -0.13 -6.80
CA LYS A 68 22.83 0.49 -7.57
C LYS A 68 23.53 -0.57 -8.39
N LYS A 69 23.85 -0.22 -9.63
CA LYS A 69 24.75 -0.98 -10.49
C LYS A 69 25.97 -0.13 -10.79
N VAL A 70 27.09 -0.47 -10.16
CA VAL A 70 28.34 0.31 -10.19
C VAL A 70 28.12 1.71 -9.64
N ASP A 71 27.82 2.69 -10.50
CA ASP A 71 27.57 4.09 -10.12
C ASP A 71 26.13 4.56 -10.41
N ASP A 72 25.34 3.78 -11.18
CA ASP A 72 23.98 4.18 -11.56
C ASP A 72 22.92 3.57 -10.64
N ILE A 73 21.94 4.39 -10.26
CA ILE A 73 20.77 3.94 -9.50
C ILE A 73 19.75 3.36 -10.48
N ILE A 74 19.68 2.04 -10.54
CA ILE A 74 18.82 1.29 -11.46
C ILE A 74 17.42 1.03 -10.91
N GLY A 75 17.21 1.19 -9.60
CA GLY A 75 15.90 0.93 -8.99
C GLY A 75 15.80 1.24 -7.50
N ASN A 76 14.67 0.83 -6.93
CA ASN A 76 14.32 1.02 -5.53
C ASN A 76 13.95 -0.31 -4.88
N GLN A 77 14.53 -0.56 -3.71
CA GLN A 77 14.09 -1.63 -2.84
C GLN A 77 12.95 -1.12 -1.96
N SER A 78 11.79 -1.75 -2.02
CA SER A 78 10.56 -1.31 -1.36
C SER A 78 10.01 -2.39 -0.43
N ASN A 79 9.67 -2.01 0.80
CA ASN A 79 8.91 -2.84 1.73
C ASN A 79 7.42 -2.60 1.53
N ILE A 80 6.67 -3.67 1.35
CA ILE A 80 5.21 -3.65 1.27
C ILE A 80 4.67 -4.39 2.50
N LYS A 81 4.04 -3.65 3.40
CA LYS A 81 3.40 -4.19 4.60
C LYS A 81 1.88 -4.24 4.44
N VAL A 82 1.29 -5.39 4.73
CA VAL A 82 -0.16 -5.56 4.73
C VAL A 82 -0.72 -5.08 6.08
N VAL A 83 -1.12 -3.82 6.16
CA VAL A 83 -1.62 -3.20 7.40
C VAL A 83 -3.05 -3.66 7.74
N LYS A 84 -3.85 -4.00 6.73
CA LYS A 84 -5.20 -4.54 6.91
C LYS A 84 -5.44 -5.63 5.87
N ASN A 85 -6.00 -6.75 6.30
CA ASN A 85 -6.42 -7.83 5.42
C ASN A 85 -7.71 -8.45 5.98
N LYS A 86 -8.77 -8.55 5.17
CA LYS A 86 -10.03 -9.21 5.53
C LYS A 86 -10.11 -10.67 5.07
N LEU A 87 -9.18 -11.13 4.24
CA LEU A 87 -9.21 -12.45 3.60
C LEU A 87 -8.20 -13.43 4.19
N ALA A 88 -7.08 -12.92 4.71
CA ALA A 88 -5.99 -13.72 5.28
C ALA A 88 -5.37 -13.02 6.49
N PRO A 89 -4.43 -13.67 7.21
CA PRO A 89 -3.73 -13.05 8.33
C PRO A 89 -3.09 -11.70 7.95
N PRO A 90 -3.37 -10.61 8.69
CA PRO A 90 -2.76 -9.31 8.44
C PRO A 90 -1.30 -9.26 8.92
N PHE A 91 -0.62 -8.14 8.66
CA PHE A 91 0.73 -7.79 9.12
C PHE A 91 1.91 -8.56 8.52
N LYS A 92 1.67 -9.39 7.51
CA LYS A 92 2.74 -9.89 6.65
C LYS A 92 3.41 -8.74 5.90
N GLN A 93 4.71 -8.89 5.67
CA GLN A 93 5.54 -7.94 4.92
C GLN A 93 6.27 -8.68 3.81
N VAL A 94 6.51 -8.00 2.71
CA VAL A 94 7.32 -8.49 1.60
C VAL A 94 8.27 -7.38 1.17
N VAL A 95 9.52 -7.74 0.94
CA VAL A 95 10.51 -6.84 0.36
C VAL A 95 10.60 -7.18 -1.12
N THR A 96 10.46 -6.16 -1.96
CA THR A 96 10.46 -6.29 -3.42
C THR A 96 11.37 -5.24 -4.05
N GLU A 97 11.92 -5.59 -5.20
CA GLU A 97 12.78 -4.73 -5.99
C GLU A 97 12.01 -4.15 -7.19
N ILE A 98 11.96 -2.82 -7.26
CA ILE A 98 11.32 -2.08 -8.34
C ILE A 98 12.42 -1.45 -9.20
N LEU A 99 12.64 -2.01 -10.38
CA LEU A 99 13.58 -1.52 -11.38
C LEU A 99 12.93 -0.43 -12.23
N TYR A 100 13.66 0.65 -12.51
CA TYR A 100 13.15 1.74 -13.33
C TYR A 100 13.01 1.30 -14.80
N GLY A 101 11.82 1.46 -15.37
CA GLY A 101 11.53 1.07 -16.76
C GLY A 101 11.04 -0.37 -16.93
N GLU A 102 11.32 -1.26 -15.98
CA GLU A 102 10.91 -2.68 -16.04
C GLU A 102 9.81 -3.03 -15.02
N GLY A 103 9.75 -2.32 -13.90
CA GLY A 103 8.78 -2.57 -12.84
C GLY A 103 9.29 -3.55 -11.79
N ILE A 104 8.41 -4.41 -11.27
CA ILE A 104 8.75 -5.37 -10.20
C ILE A 104 9.56 -6.53 -10.78
N SER A 105 10.72 -6.82 -10.19
CA SER A 105 11.58 -7.93 -10.59
C SER A 105 11.02 -9.27 -10.12
N ARG A 106 10.21 -9.92 -10.97
CA ARG A 106 9.61 -11.23 -10.67
C ARG A 106 10.65 -12.35 -10.56
N GLU A 107 11.71 -12.27 -11.35
CA GLU A 107 12.78 -13.26 -11.35
C GLU A 107 13.60 -13.17 -10.06
N GLY A 108 13.88 -11.95 -9.60
CA GLY A 108 14.55 -11.72 -8.31
C GLY A 108 13.73 -12.29 -7.14
N GLU A 109 12.44 -11.97 -7.07
CA GLU A 109 11.56 -12.51 -6.03
C GLU A 109 11.50 -14.04 -6.04
N LEU A 110 11.51 -14.66 -7.23
CA LEU A 110 11.46 -16.12 -7.34
C LEU A 110 12.73 -16.79 -6.79
N ILE A 111 13.90 -16.19 -7.04
CA ILE A 111 15.17 -16.69 -6.53
C ILE A 111 15.24 -16.52 -5.02
N ASP A 112 14.87 -15.34 -4.49
CA ASP A 112 14.89 -15.08 -3.06
C ASP A 112 13.97 -16.05 -2.29
N MET A 113 12.76 -16.28 -2.80
CA MET A 113 11.85 -17.29 -2.24
C MET A 113 12.43 -18.71 -2.29
N GLY A 114 13.22 -19.04 -3.33
CA GLY A 114 13.87 -20.34 -3.46
C GLY A 114 15.08 -20.54 -2.55
N VAL A 115 15.73 -19.45 -2.10
CA VAL A 115 16.86 -19.49 -1.16
C VAL A 115 16.37 -19.51 0.28
N GLU A 116 15.23 -18.88 0.58
CA GLU A 116 14.63 -18.88 1.92
C GLU A 116 13.87 -20.18 2.27
N ALA A 117 13.55 -21.02 1.28
CA ALA A 117 12.82 -22.29 1.44
C ALA A 117 13.72 -23.46 1.83
#